data_AF-A0A519ZK68-F1
#
_entry.id   AF-A0A519ZK68-F1
#
_cell.length_a   1.000
_cell.length_b   1.000
_cell.length_c   1.000
_cell.angle_alpha   90.00
_cell.angle_beta   90.00
_cell.angle_gamma   90.00
#
_symmetry.space_group_name_H-M   'P 1'
#
loop_
_entity.id
_entity.type
_entity.pdbx_description
1 polymer ?
#
loop_
_entity_poly.entity_id
_entity_poly.type
_entity_poly.pdbx_seq_one_letter_code
_entity_poly.pdbx_strand_id
1 'polypeptide(L)'
;MTRDLRKALRVKANPKLIVKFLDLQKINLQYQTEIESRLLETFRSGWYLLGNEVKNFEANLATYNNSPHAIGVANGLDALRLILKAYLQLGQFKVSDEIIVPANTYIAS
;
A
#
# COMPACT_ATOMS: atom_id res chain seq x y z
N MET A 1 41.97 -37.07 12.67
CA MET A 1 40.84 -36.75 13.55
C MET A 1 40.45 -35.29 13.35
N THR A 2 39.69 -34.95 12.28
CA THR A 2 39.04 -33.61 12.03
C THR A 2 38.36 -33.53 10.64
N ARG A 3 37.65 -34.58 10.23
CA ARG A 3 36.54 -34.54 9.27
C ARG A 3 35.43 -35.22 10.06
N ASP A 4 34.40 -34.58 10.57
CA ASP A 4 33.23 -34.23 9.78
C ASP A 4 32.15 -33.58 10.69
N LEU A 5 32.51 -32.59 11.52
CA LEU A 5 31.54 -31.92 12.41
C LEU A 5 30.61 -30.95 11.67
N ARG A 6 30.91 -30.59 10.41
CA ARG A 6 30.08 -29.69 9.60
C ARG A 6 28.92 -30.38 8.85
N LYS A 7 28.90 -31.72 8.76
CA LYS A 7 27.74 -32.45 8.19
C LYS A 7 26.61 -32.68 9.19
N ALA A 8 26.86 -32.56 10.50
CA ALA A 8 25.90 -32.89 11.55
C ALA A 8 24.88 -31.77 11.88
N LEU A 9 25.02 -30.57 11.31
CA LEU A 9 24.20 -29.40 11.65
C LEU A 9 23.29 -28.89 10.52
N ARG A 10 23.09 -29.67 9.45
CA ARG A 10 22.10 -29.33 8.43
C ARG A 10 20.72 -29.78 8.89
N VAL A 11 20.12 -28.99 9.79
CA VAL A 11 18.68 -29.04 10.07
C VAL A 11 17.98 -28.91 8.73
N LYS A 12 17.40 -30.01 8.22
CA LYS A 12 16.48 -29.94 7.10
C LYS A 12 15.29 -29.12 7.60
N ALA A 13 15.21 -27.85 7.21
CA ALA A 13 14.06 -27.03 7.49
C ALA A 13 12.81 -27.78 7.02
N ASN A 14 11.92 -28.10 7.96
CA ASN A 14 10.66 -28.74 7.66
C ASN A 14 9.84 -27.74 6.82
N PRO A 15 9.41 -28.07 5.58
CA PRO A 15 8.67 -27.13 4.74
C PRO A 15 7.33 -26.69 5.37
N LYS A 16 6.81 -27.42 6.37
CA LYS A 16 5.67 -27.02 7.20
C LYS A 16 5.95 -25.87 8.19
N LEU A 17 7.20 -25.45 8.37
CA LEU A 17 7.64 -24.45 9.37
C LEU A 17 8.14 -23.14 8.74
N ILE A 18 7.86 -22.88 7.45
CA ILE A 18 8.12 -21.56 6.85
C ILE A 18 7.01 -20.61 7.29
N VAL A 19 7.27 -19.86 8.37
CA VAL A 19 6.41 -18.77 8.80
C VAL A 19 6.69 -17.58 7.89
N LYS A 20 5.75 -17.29 6.97
CA LYS A 20 5.84 -16.10 6.13
C LYS A 20 5.73 -14.85 7.00
N PHE A 21 6.55 -13.84 6.71
CA PHE A 21 6.46 -12.53 7.37
C PHE A 21 5.09 -11.86 7.11
N LEU A 22 4.59 -11.94 5.87
CA LEU A 22 3.26 -11.51 5.47
C LEU A 22 2.69 -12.48 4.42
N ASP A 23 1.54 -13.10 4.70
CA ASP A 23 0.87 -14.03 3.78
C ASP A 23 -0.34 -13.37 3.09
N LEU A 24 -0.06 -12.60 2.03
CA LEU A 24 -1.09 -11.91 1.25
C LEU A 24 -2.12 -12.87 0.63
N GLN A 25 -1.70 -14.07 0.23
CA GLN A 25 -2.61 -15.06 -0.33
C GLN A 25 -3.66 -15.46 0.71
N LYS A 26 -3.23 -15.75 1.94
CA LYS A 26 -4.14 -16.11 3.02
C LYS A 26 -5.14 -14.98 3.31
N ILE A 27 -4.69 -13.72 3.33
CA ILE A 27 -5.54 -12.55 3.57
C ILE A 27 -6.57 -12.41 2.43
N ASN A 28 -6.13 -12.46 1.17
CA ASN A 28 -7.01 -12.29 0.01
C ASN A 28 -8.06 -13.40 -0.08
N LEU A 29 -7.69 -14.64 0.23
CA LEU A 29 -8.61 -15.78 0.16
C LEU A 29 -9.79 -15.69 1.14
N GLN A 30 -9.66 -14.90 2.23
CA GLN A 30 -10.78 -14.66 3.15
C GLN A 30 -11.90 -13.84 2.49
N TYR A 31 -11.59 -13.07 1.45
CA TYR A 31 -12.51 -12.17 0.75
C TYR A 31 -12.63 -12.51 -0.75
N GLN A 32 -12.25 -13.74 -1.13
CA GLN A 32 -12.10 -14.15 -2.53
C GLN A 32 -13.35 -13.86 -3.36
N THR A 33 -14.52 -14.33 -2.91
CA THR A 33 -15.78 -14.18 -3.63
C THR A 33 -16.12 -12.71 -3.92
N GLU A 34 -15.91 -11.83 -2.94
CA GLU A 34 -16.19 -10.40 -3.07
C GLU A 34 -15.22 -9.72 -4.04
N ILE A 35 -13.92 -10.01 -3.91
CA ILE A 35 -12.88 -9.47 -4.80
C ILE A 35 -13.12 -9.92 -6.24
N GLU A 36 -13.38 -11.21 -6.47
CA GLU A 36 -13.63 -11.75 -7.80
C GLU A 36 -14.90 -11.16 -8.44
N SER A 37 -15.98 -10.98 -7.68
CA SER A 37 -17.20 -10.33 -8.18
C SER A 37 -16.91 -8.91 -8.66
N ARG A 38 -16.22 -8.10 -7.85
CA ARG A 38 -15.91 -6.70 -8.18
C ARG A 38 -14.95 -6.56 -9.36
N LEU A 39 -13.96 -7.45 -9.46
CA LEU A 39 -13.07 -7.51 -10.62
C LEU A 39 -13.83 -7.82 -11.90
N LEU A 40 -14.75 -8.80 -11.87
CA LEU A 40 -15.53 -9.19 -13.04
C LEU A 40 -16.53 -8.10 -13.45
N GLU A 41 -17.17 -7.44 -12.49
CA GLU A 41 -18.04 -6.28 -12.73
C GLU A 41 -17.29 -5.13 -13.41
N THR A 42 -16.11 -4.78 -12.88
CA THR A 42 -15.25 -3.73 -13.45
C THR A 42 -14.75 -4.10 -14.85
N PHE A 43 -14.35 -5.36 -15.05
CA PHE A 43 -13.95 -5.86 -16.36
C PHE A 43 -15.09 -5.75 -17.38
N ARG A 44 -16.30 -6.15 -17.00
CA ARG A 44 -17.49 -6.11 -17.87
C ARG A 44 -17.99 -4.70 -18.14
N SER A 45 -17.75 -3.75 -17.23
CA SER A 45 -18.18 -2.36 -17.43
C SER A 45 -17.32 -1.62 -18.48
N GLY A 46 -16.07 -2.04 -18.67
CA GLY A 46 -15.10 -1.36 -19.54
C GLY A 46 -14.63 0.01 -19.02
N TRP A 47 -15.03 0.40 -17.81
CA TRP A 47 -14.70 1.69 -17.21
C TRP A 47 -13.63 1.54 -16.12
N TYR A 48 -12.37 1.76 -16.48
CA TYR A 48 -11.23 1.46 -15.60
C TYR A 48 -10.68 2.65 -14.82
N LEU A 49 -10.90 3.88 -15.28
CA LEU A 49 -10.27 5.08 -14.70
C LEU A 49 -11.34 6.05 -14.18
N LEU A 50 -11.14 6.56 -12.96
CA LEU A 50 -12.00 7.57 -12.34
C LEU A 50 -13.50 7.19 -12.34
N GLY A 51 -13.78 5.89 -12.18
CA GLY A 51 -15.14 5.34 -12.16
C GLY A 51 -15.81 5.40 -10.78
N ASN A 52 -16.98 4.78 -10.67
CA ASN A 52 -17.76 4.77 -9.44
C ASN A 52 -17.05 4.06 -8.27
N GLU A 53 -16.25 3.02 -8.54
CA GLU A 53 -15.48 2.33 -7.50
C GLU A 53 -14.51 3.29 -6.79
N VAL A 54 -13.86 4.19 -7.53
CA VAL A 54 -12.97 5.21 -6.94
C VAL A 54 -13.77 6.19 -6.09
N LYS A 55 -14.90 6.70 -6.60
CA LYS A 55 -15.76 7.65 -5.87
C LYS A 55 -16.31 7.04 -4.57
N ASN A 56 -16.75 5.79 -4.62
CA ASN A 56 -17.26 5.07 -3.47
C ASN A 56 -16.15 4.84 -2.44
N PHE A 57 -14.96 4.43 -2.91
CA PHE A 57 -13.79 4.27 -2.05
C PHE A 57 -13.40 5.58 -1.36
N GLU A 58 -13.33 6.70 -2.09
CA GLU A 58 -13.02 8.01 -1.52
C GLU A 58 -14.05 8.44 -0.46
N ALA A 59 -15.34 8.26 -0.72
CA ALA A 59 -16.40 8.58 0.26
C ALA A 59 -16.29 7.73 1.53
N ASN A 60 -16.05 6.43 1.37
CA ASN A 60 -15.86 5.49 2.48
C ASN A 60 -14.58 5.81 3.26
N LEU A 61 -13.49 6.15 2.59
CA LEU A 61 -12.21 6.50 3.22
C LEU A 61 -12.29 7.83 3.98
N ALA A 62 -12.97 8.84 3.42
CA ALA A 62 -13.24 10.10 4.11
C ALA A 62 -14.02 9.86 5.41
N THR A 63 -15.06 9.02 5.35
CA THR A 63 -15.86 8.61 6.50
C THR A 63 -15.00 7.85 7.52
N TYR A 64 -14.23 6.87 7.07
CA TYR A 64 -13.37 6.04 7.95
C TYR A 64 -12.32 6.88 8.70
N ASN A 65 -11.72 7.86 8.03
CA ASN A 65 -10.70 8.74 8.61
C ASN A 65 -11.28 9.95 9.38
N ASN A 66 -12.61 10.12 9.44
CA ASN A 66 -13.27 11.32 9.94
C ASN A 66 -12.74 12.62 9.29
N SER A 67 -12.50 12.57 7.98
CA SER A 67 -12.06 13.71 7.16
C SER A 67 -13.19 14.19 6.26
N PRO A 68 -13.32 15.50 5.97
CA PRO A 68 -14.32 16.00 5.03
C PRO A 68 -14.12 15.47 3.60
N HIS A 69 -12.89 15.13 3.22
CA HIS A 69 -12.53 14.69 1.87
C HIS A 69 -11.46 13.59 1.89
N ALA A 70 -11.47 12.77 0.84
CA ALA A 70 -10.37 11.88 0.47
C ALA A 70 -10.20 11.92 -1.05
N ILE A 71 -8.96 11.83 -1.53
CA ILE A 71 -8.62 11.87 -2.95
C ILE A 71 -7.71 10.69 -3.24
N GLY A 72 -8.17 9.78 -4.09
CA GLY A 72 -7.42 8.63 -4.57
C GLY A 72 -6.32 9.05 -5.54
N VAL A 73 -5.10 8.60 -5.26
CA VAL A 73 -3.92 8.83 -6.10
C VAL A 73 -3.16 7.52 -6.30
N ALA A 74 -2.17 7.51 -7.19
CA ALA A 74 -1.50 6.27 -7.59
C ALA A 74 -0.71 5.59 -6.46
N ASN A 75 -0.11 6.35 -5.54
CA ASN A 75 0.70 5.84 -4.43
C ASN A 75 0.91 6.91 -3.33
N GLY A 76 1.55 6.51 -2.23
CA GLY A 76 1.82 7.41 -1.09
C GLY A 76 2.82 8.55 -1.39
N LEU A 77 3.78 8.35 -2.29
CA LEU A 77 4.72 9.42 -2.69
C LEU A 77 3.98 10.51 -3.47
N ASP A 78 3.13 10.13 -4.42
CA ASP A 78 2.30 11.08 -5.16
C ASP A 78 1.35 11.84 -4.23
N ALA A 79 0.80 11.17 -3.20
CA ALA A 79 -0.02 11.84 -2.19
C ALA A 79 0.75 12.97 -1.49
N LEU A 80 1.96 12.68 -0.98
CA LEU A 80 2.82 13.69 -0.34
C LEU A 80 3.19 14.81 -1.31
N ARG A 81 3.59 14.46 -2.54
CA ARG A 81 4.00 15.42 -3.56
C ARG A 81 2.85 16.36 -3.95
N LEU A 82 1.64 15.84 -4.11
CA LEU A 82 0.47 16.63 -4.49
C LEU A 82 0.06 17.60 -3.38
N ILE A 83 0.12 17.20 -2.10
CA ILE A 83 -0.17 18.09 -0.98
C ILE A 83 0.81 19.27 -0.94
N LEU A 84 2.12 19.01 -1.04
CA LEU A 84 3.13 20.07 -1.04
C LEU A 84 2.98 21.01 -2.25
N LYS A 85 2.73 20.45 -3.44
CA LYS A 85 2.45 21.24 -4.64
C LYS A 85 1.19 22.09 -4.47
N ALA A 86 0.12 21.56 -3.90
CA ALA A 86 -1.11 22.30 -3.68
C ALA A 86 -0.85 23.50 -2.74
N TYR A 87 -0.11 23.33 -1.64
CA TYR A 87 0.24 24.44 -0.77
C TYR A 87 1.11 25.51 -1.43
N LEU A 88 2.05 25.12 -2.31
CA LEU A 88 2.79 26.07 -3.14
C LEU A 88 1.85 26.86 -4.08
N GLN A 89 0.92 26.17 -4.76
CA GLN A 89 -0.02 26.81 -5.68
C GLN A 89 -1.03 27.74 -4.99
N LEU A 90 -1.43 27.39 -3.76
CA LEU A 90 -2.30 28.22 -2.92
C LEU A 90 -1.56 29.38 -2.24
N GLY A 91 -0.25 29.53 -2.47
CA GLY A 91 0.60 30.56 -1.85
C GLY A 91 0.82 30.37 -0.35
N GLN A 92 0.51 29.19 0.19
CA GLN A 92 0.73 28.85 1.60
C GLN A 92 2.21 28.55 1.86
N PHE A 93 2.91 27.96 0.88
CA PHE A 93 4.35 27.74 0.89
C PHE A 93 5.05 28.55 -0.19
N LYS A 94 6.35 28.76 -0.02
CA LYS A 94 7.29 29.32 -0.98
C LYS A 94 8.33 28.29 -1.38
N VAL A 95 8.97 28.50 -2.53
CA VAL A 95 10.01 27.59 -3.04
C VAL A 95 11.22 27.48 -2.10
N SER A 96 11.47 28.51 -1.28
CA SER A 96 12.54 28.54 -0.29
C SER A 96 12.17 27.87 1.04
N ASP A 97 10.95 27.40 1.21
CA ASP A 97 10.51 26.82 2.48
C ASP A 97 11.09 25.41 2.66
N GLU A 98 11.50 25.11 3.89
CA GLU A 98 12.00 23.80 4.28
C GLU A 98 10.91 22.98 4.97
N ILE A 99 10.89 21.68 4.71
CA ILE A 99 9.93 20.74 5.31
C ILE A 99 10.67 19.85 6.30
N ILE A 100 10.28 19.93 7.57
CA ILE A 100 10.81 19.07 8.63
C ILE A 100 10.29 17.64 8.41
N VAL A 101 11.20 16.67 8.42
CA VAL A 101 10.88 15.24 8.31
C VAL A 101 11.59 14.44 9.41
N PRO A 102 11.01 13.31 9.88
CA PRO A 102 11.69 12.44 10.83
C PRO A 102 12.97 11.85 10.24
N ALA A 103 14.04 11.79 11.03
CA ALA A 103 15.33 11.25 10.58
C ALA A 103 15.30 9.74 10.27
N ASN A 104 14.35 8.99 10.85
CA ASN A 104 14.17 7.55 10.63
C ASN A 104 12.78 7.26 10.03
N THR A 105 12.62 7.60 8.75
CA THR A 105 11.41 7.32 7.96
C THR A 105 11.78 6.62 6.66
N TYR A 106 10.80 6.06 5.96
CA TYR A 106 11.02 5.52 4.63
C TYR A 106 11.37 6.64 3.65
N ILE A 107 12.41 6.43 2.84
CA ILE A 107 12.78 7.37 1.78
C ILE A 107 11.74 7.29 0.65
N ALA A 108 10.75 8.18 0.72
CA ALA A 108 9.79 8.41 -0.35
C ALA A 108 10.33 9.53 -1.25
N SER A 109 11.31 9.21 -2.10
CA SER A 109 11.99 10.16 -3.01
C SER A 109 11.79 9.80 -4.47
#